data_AF-A0A6P1L156-F1
#
_entry.id   AF-A0A6P1L156-F1
#
_cell.length_a   1.000
_cell.length_b   1.000
_cell.length_c   1.000
_cell.angle_alpha   90.00
_cell.angle_beta   90.00
_cell.angle_gamma   90.00
#
_symmetry.space_group_name_H-M   'P 1'
#
loop_
_entity.id
_entity.type
_entity.pdbx_description
1 polymer ?
#
loop_
_entity_poly.entity_id
_entity_poly.type
_entity_poly.pdbx_seq_one_letter_code
_entity_poly.pdbx_strand_id
1 'polypeptide(L)'
;MARLSIPSNFIGTLGDDALVGEELNASPAIGIGILTGGYIRTLSGKDRLTGIGTGGNGKNQYGLEGSNGTGIVNDGSLDTGCQEDAIAGTGNGGIGGSGRDVVGDIGNGGKGGDGGTGTGIANKGKLNTGNGNDALTGTGKGGNGGIGGHVFNTDYGSGGAGGDGGNGSTGTGIANNGELNTGNGNDAITGTGIGGNGGYGGDRDSDKNIPLVGTNGKGGTGTGIANNGKLNTGDGNDAITGTGNGGNSPKGGFEGDGGTGTGIANTGKLNTGDGNDAITGTGNGGYGGYGNNGGAGIGIFNVKDAIITTGTGKDTITGNGNSSGANATTYGIFNDGVIDTGKGSDKLTGQATATSDGYGIYGEGIIKTGDGNDQVIATSILNGVQQKVSIGGGINFDLGSGDDYFKGFGVATVDGGEGFDILDLRAFNRSELLVSGVTSGNTLKSANITFNNNQNPISLSTTGFEQFIFADSSFYYSTLTNGV
;
A
#
# COMPACT_ATOMS: atom_id res chain seq x y z
N MET A 1 -30.09 2.70 8.16
CA MET A 1 -30.73 4.03 8.30
C MET A 1 -30.77 4.71 6.94
N ALA A 2 -31.22 5.96 6.85
CA ALA A 2 -31.17 6.71 5.60
C ALA A 2 -29.81 7.42 5.47
N ARG A 3 -29.28 7.50 4.25
CA ARG A 3 -28.08 8.28 3.89
C ARG A 3 -28.16 9.70 4.43
N LEU A 4 -27.09 10.18 5.09
CA LEU A 4 -26.94 11.59 5.45
C LEU A 4 -26.27 12.33 4.29
N SER A 5 -27.08 13.02 3.48
CA SER A 5 -26.56 13.94 2.46
C SER A 5 -26.69 15.36 2.98
N ILE A 6 -25.60 16.12 2.93
CA ILE A 6 -25.51 17.49 3.40
C ILE A 6 -25.31 18.39 2.17
N PRO A 7 -26.39 18.75 1.46
CA PRO A 7 -26.34 19.72 0.37
C PRO A 7 -26.24 21.17 0.88
N SER A 8 -26.63 21.41 2.14
CA SER A 8 -26.56 22.70 2.83
C SER A 8 -25.67 22.60 4.07
N ASN A 9 -24.99 23.70 4.39
CA ASN A 9 -24.06 23.84 5.51
C ASN A 9 -24.57 23.28 6.85
N PHE A 10 -23.76 22.47 7.53
CA PHE A 10 -23.93 22.08 8.93
C PHE A 10 -22.95 22.88 9.79
N ILE A 11 -23.46 23.48 10.87
CA ILE A 11 -22.65 24.12 11.91
C ILE A 11 -23.04 23.45 13.23
N GLY A 12 -22.05 22.87 13.90
CA GLY A 12 -22.15 22.22 15.19
C GLY A 12 -22.22 23.21 16.36
N THR A 13 -22.00 22.70 17.56
CA THR A 13 -22.05 23.47 18.81
C THR A 13 -20.65 23.78 19.35
N LEU A 14 -20.53 24.28 20.57
CA LEU A 14 -19.22 24.46 21.24
C LEU A 14 -18.88 23.29 22.18
N GLY A 15 -19.70 22.24 22.16
CA GLY A 15 -19.42 20.98 22.84
C GLY A 15 -19.56 19.82 21.86
N ASP A 16 -19.34 18.61 22.37
CA ASP A 16 -19.23 17.40 21.55
C ASP A 16 -20.42 17.20 20.60
N ASP A 17 -20.13 17.19 19.30
CA ASP A 17 -21.06 16.86 18.23
C ASP A 17 -20.88 15.42 17.73
N ALA A 18 -21.99 14.79 17.33
CA ALA A 18 -21.95 13.46 16.75
C ALA A 18 -22.84 13.39 15.49
N LEU A 19 -22.21 13.12 14.34
CA LEU A 19 -22.90 12.92 13.07
C LEU A 19 -22.71 11.48 12.61
N VAL A 20 -23.83 10.78 12.40
CA VAL A 20 -23.83 9.38 11.95
C VAL A 20 -24.66 9.27 10.68
N GLY A 21 -24.07 8.70 9.64
CA GLY A 21 -24.73 8.39 8.38
C GLY A 21 -24.54 6.93 8.01
N GLU A 22 -25.62 6.27 7.60
CA GLU A 22 -25.58 4.86 7.20
C GLU A 22 -26.52 4.60 6.02
N GLU A 23 -26.00 3.98 4.96
CA GLU A 23 -26.79 3.48 3.84
C GLU A 23 -26.39 2.04 3.51
N LEU A 24 -27.38 1.13 3.48
CA LEU A 24 -27.16 -0.30 3.32
C LEU A 24 -27.90 -0.83 2.09
N ASN A 25 -27.24 -1.74 1.36
CA ASN A 25 -27.75 -2.45 0.19
C ASN A 25 -28.25 -1.53 -0.94
N ALA A 26 -27.63 -0.35 -1.10
CA ALA A 26 -27.97 0.62 -2.14
C ALA A 26 -26.97 0.60 -3.30
N SER A 27 -27.25 1.36 -4.36
CA SER A 27 -26.41 1.45 -5.55
C SER A 27 -26.39 2.89 -6.10
N PRO A 28 -25.34 3.69 -5.82
CA PRO A 28 -24.29 3.46 -4.81
C PRO A 28 -24.82 3.63 -3.37
N ALA A 29 -24.13 3.07 -2.38
CA ALA A 29 -24.41 3.30 -0.96
C ALA A 29 -23.39 4.26 -0.34
N ILE A 30 -23.86 5.33 0.29
CA ILE A 30 -23.04 6.39 0.91
C ILE A 30 -23.53 6.64 2.34
N GLY A 31 -22.64 6.51 3.32
CA GLY A 31 -22.96 6.83 4.72
C GLY A 31 -23.20 8.33 4.92
N ILE A 32 -22.14 9.12 4.79
CA ILE A 32 -22.17 10.59 4.84
C ILE A 32 -21.67 11.15 3.50
N GLY A 33 -22.43 12.06 2.90
CA GLY A 33 -22.03 12.79 1.70
C GLY A 33 -22.03 14.30 1.91
N ILE A 34 -20.86 14.91 1.79
CA ILE A 34 -20.65 16.38 1.76
C ILE A 34 -20.46 16.76 0.29
N LEU A 35 -21.49 17.35 -0.30
CA LEU A 35 -21.50 17.68 -1.72
C LEU A 35 -20.68 18.94 -2.00
N THR A 36 -20.31 19.16 -3.27
CA THR A 36 -19.61 20.37 -3.70
C THR A 36 -20.35 21.63 -3.26
N GLY A 37 -19.62 22.54 -2.60
CA GLY A 37 -20.16 23.78 -2.02
C GLY A 37 -20.84 23.60 -0.65
N GLY A 38 -21.10 22.38 -0.21
CA GLY A 38 -21.53 22.08 1.15
C GLY A 38 -20.35 22.09 2.12
N TYR A 39 -20.64 22.37 3.40
CA TYR A 39 -19.65 22.19 4.46
C TYR A 39 -20.24 21.61 5.74
N ILE A 40 -19.41 20.89 6.49
CA ILE A 40 -19.62 20.53 7.89
C ILE A 40 -18.56 21.28 8.70
N ARG A 41 -18.99 21.99 9.75
CA ARG A 41 -18.10 22.56 10.76
C ARG A 41 -18.62 22.24 12.16
N THR A 42 -17.91 21.46 12.98
CA THR A 42 -18.37 21.12 14.35
C THR A 42 -17.85 22.09 15.43
N LEU A 43 -16.87 22.94 15.10
CA LEU A 43 -16.34 24.03 15.94
C LEU A 43 -15.41 23.57 17.08
N SER A 44 -15.94 23.22 18.25
CA SER A 44 -15.12 22.82 19.40
C SER A 44 -15.85 21.76 20.18
N GLY A 45 -15.11 20.81 20.73
CA GLY A 45 -15.68 19.65 21.39
C GLY A 45 -14.89 18.43 20.98
N LYS A 46 -15.21 17.27 21.56
CA LYS A 46 -14.67 15.99 21.06
C LYS A 46 -15.62 15.44 20.02
N ASP A 47 -15.49 15.91 18.79
CA ASP A 47 -16.48 15.70 17.76
C ASP A 47 -16.29 14.36 17.04
N ARG A 48 -17.41 13.76 16.61
CA ARG A 48 -17.42 12.42 16.03
C ARG A 48 -18.23 12.38 14.75
N LEU A 49 -17.59 12.04 13.64
CA LEU A 49 -18.24 11.74 12.37
C LEU A 49 -18.11 10.26 12.05
N THR A 50 -19.22 9.58 11.76
CA THR A 50 -19.20 8.16 11.39
C THR A 50 -20.08 7.90 10.17
N GLY A 51 -19.47 7.43 9.08
CA GLY A 51 -20.16 7.09 7.84
C GLY A 51 -20.02 5.60 7.48
N ILE A 52 -21.14 4.92 7.21
CA ILE A 52 -21.16 3.52 6.76
C ILE A 52 -21.92 3.41 5.43
N GLY A 53 -21.26 2.97 4.37
CA GLY A 53 -21.90 2.67 3.08
C GLY A 53 -21.69 1.21 2.69
N THR A 54 -22.77 0.46 2.51
CA THR A 54 -22.71 -0.94 2.05
C THR A 54 -23.47 -1.12 0.75
N GLY A 55 -22.76 -1.43 -0.33
CA GLY A 55 -23.32 -1.64 -1.64
C GLY A 55 -24.22 -2.89 -1.69
N GLY A 56 -25.27 -2.84 -2.50
CA GLY A 56 -26.15 -3.98 -2.76
C GLY A 56 -25.45 -5.11 -3.51
N ASN A 57 -25.82 -6.35 -3.19
CA ASN A 57 -25.35 -7.52 -3.90
C ASN A 57 -25.95 -7.59 -5.32
N GLY A 58 -25.15 -8.09 -6.27
CA GLY A 58 -25.62 -8.47 -7.58
C GLY A 58 -26.69 -9.55 -7.50
N LYS A 59 -27.66 -9.50 -8.42
CA LYS A 59 -28.75 -10.50 -8.46
C LYS A 59 -28.25 -11.80 -9.10
N ASN A 60 -28.60 -12.92 -8.46
CA ASN A 60 -28.23 -14.29 -8.85
C ASN A 60 -28.84 -14.81 -10.18
N GLN A 61 -29.41 -13.95 -11.01
CA GLN A 61 -30.07 -14.38 -12.26
C GLN A 61 -29.29 -14.03 -13.52
N TYR A 62 -28.27 -13.17 -13.47
CA TYR A 62 -27.56 -12.72 -14.68
C TYR A 62 -26.11 -12.33 -14.44
N GLY A 63 -25.47 -12.82 -13.36
CA GLY A 63 -24.10 -12.39 -13.07
C GLY A 63 -23.97 -10.88 -12.88
N LEU A 64 -24.98 -10.23 -12.27
CA LEU A 64 -24.93 -8.78 -12.09
C LEU A 64 -23.81 -8.42 -11.12
N GLU A 65 -23.16 -7.29 -11.36
CA GLU A 65 -22.11 -6.78 -10.49
C GLU A 65 -22.66 -6.39 -9.10
N GLY A 66 -21.80 -6.50 -8.10
CA GLY A 66 -22.01 -5.88 -6.79
C GLY A 66 -21.92 -4.37 -6.89
N SER A 67 -22.75 -3.66 -6.12
CA SER A 67 -22.74 -2.19 -6.09
C SER A 67 -21.66 -1.65 -5.16
N ASN A 68 -21.28 -0.39 -5.36
CA ASN A 68 -20.25 0.26 -4.54
C ASN A 68 -20.79 0.72 -3.19
N GLY A 69 -19.93 0.71 -2.17
CA GLY A 69 -20.19 1.29 -0.85
C GLY A 69 -19.09 2.25 -0.42
N THR A 70 -19.49 3.43 0.06
CA THR A 70 -18.57 4.46 0.57
C THR A 70 -19.01 4.96 1.94
N GLY A 71 -18.09 4.96 2.91
CA GLY A 71 -18.40 5.44 4.26
C GLY A 71 -18.66 6.95 4.29
N ILE A 72 -17.64 7.73 3.96
CA ILE A 72 -17.71 9.19 3.88
C ILE A 72 -17.23 9.65 2.50
N VAL A 73 -18.02 10.52 1.86
CA VAL A 73 -17.63 11.26 0.65
C VAL A 73 -17.55 12.74 1.00
N ASN A 74 -16.39 13.34 0.83
CA ASN A 74 -16.18 14.77 0.98
C ASN A 74 -15.77 15.41 -0.35
N ASP A 75 -16.73 15.98 -1.06
CA ASP A 75 -16.51 16.81 -2.25
C ASP A 75 -16.59 18.33 -1.92
N GLY A 76 -16.79 18.67 -0.64
CA GLY A 76 -16.97 20.03 -0.12
C GLY A 76 -15.90 20.41 0.91
N SER A 77 -16.32 20.89 2.08
CA SER A 77 -15.42 21.20 3.20
C SER A 77 -15.87 20.50 4.49
N LEU A 78 -14.93 19.87 5.18
CA LEU A 78 -15.11 19.28 6.51
C LEU A 78 -14.08 19.89 7.46
N ASP A 79 -14.54 20.37 8.61
CA ASP A 79 -13.74 21.11 9.60
C ASP A 79 -14.21 20.73 11.01
N THR A 80 -13.50 19.89 11.75
CA THR A 80 -13.99 19.46 13.09
C THR A 80 -13.63 20.47 14.19
N GLY A 81 -12.48 21.13 14.08
CA GLY A 81 -12.21 22.40 14.71
C GLY A 81 -11.15 22.31 15.80
N CYS A 82 -11.52 22.21 17.07
CA CYS A 82 -10.52 22.05 18.12
C CYS A 82 -10.94 21.11 19.24
N GLN A 83 -9.92 20.51 19.87
CA GLN A 83 -9.91 19.33 20.74
C GLN A 83 -9.79 18.02 19.95
N GLU A 84 -9.86 16.88 20.65
CA GLU A 84 -9.63 15.56 20.07
C GLU A 84 -10.86 15.08 19.28
N ASP A 85 -10.77 15.12 17.97
CA ASP A 85 -11.85 14.75 17.06
C ASP A 85 -11.65 13.37 16.43
N ALA A 86 -12.74 12.73 16.02
CA ALA A 86 -12.71 11.43 15.37
C ALA A 86 -13.60 11.37 14.13
N ILE A 87 -13.00 11.08 12.98
CA ILE A 87 -13.70 10.85 11.71
C ILE A 87 -13.48 9.40 11.28
N ALA A 88 -14.57 8.65 11.13
CA ALA A 88 -14.54 7.24 10.76
C ALA A 88 -15.44 6.92 9.55
N GLY A 89 -14.86 6.36 8.49
CA GLY A 89 -15.59 5.92 7.30
C GLY A 89 -15.43 4.43 7.03
N THR A 90 -16.53 3.70 6.85
CA THR A 90 -16.53 2.29 6.41
C THR A 90 -17.30 2.13 5.10
N GLY A 91 -16.64 1.66 4.05
CA GLY A 91 -17.25 1.34 2.77
C GLY A 91 -17.13 -0.14 2.42
N ASN A 92 -18.26 -0.81 2.19
CA ASN A 92 -18.31 -2.21 1.79
C ASN A 92 -18.90 -2.32 0.38
N GLY A 93 -18.14 -2.90 -0.55
CA GLY A 93 -18.65 -3.30 -1.85
C GLY A 93 -19.61 -4.50 -1.73
N GLY A 94 -20.66 -4.50 -2.55
CA GLY A 94 -21.59 -5.62 -2.66
C GLY A 94 -20.96 -6.83 -3.32
N ILE A 95 -21.48 -8.02 -3.04
CA ILE A 95 -21.00 -9.27 -3.67
C ILE A 95 -21.57 -9.37 -5.09
N GLY A 96 -20.77 -9.83 -6.05
CA GLY A 96 -21.23 -10.14 -7.40
C GLY A 96 -22.25 -11.27 -7.44
N GLY A 97 -23.24 -11.15 -8.32
CA GLY A 97 -24.30 -12.14 -8.47
C GLY A 97 -23.79 -13.41 -9.15
N SER A 98 -24.42 -14.55 -8.86
CA SER A 98 -24.13 -15.78 -9.60
C SER A 98 -24.60 -15.70 -11.05
N GLY A 99 -23.78 -16.24 -11.95
CA GLY A 99 -24.19 -16.57 -13.30
C GLY A 99 -25.14 -17.77 -13.25
N ARG A 100 -26.30 -17.67 -13.90
CA ARG A 100 -27.16 -18.83 -14.16
C ARG A 100 -27.28 -19.03 -15.65
N ASP A 101 -27.35 -20.29 -16.04
CA ASP A 101 -27.69 -20.68 -17.39
C ASP A 101 -29.17 -20.33 -17.65
N VAL A 102 -29.43 -19.54 -18.68
CA VAL A 102 -30.80 -19.26 -19.10
C VAL A 102 -31.21 -20.42 -19.98
N VAL A 103 -32.19 -21.22 -19.52
CA VAL A 103 -32.73 -22.37 -20.26
C VAL A 103 -33.06 -21.94 -21.69
N GLY A 104 -32.24 -22.36 -22.66
CA GLY A 104 -32.37 -22.01 -24.08
C GLY A 104 -31.14 -21.36 -24.71
N ASP A 105 -30.19 -20.82 -23.93
CA ASP A 105 -28.90 -20.32 -24.44
C ASP A 105 -27.92 -21.49 -24.57
N ILE A 106 -27.92 -22.12 -25.74
CA ILE A 106 -27.02 -23.23 -26.05
C ILE A 106 -25.60 -22.65 -26.24
N GLY A 107 -24.76 -22.73 -25.20
CA GLY A 107 -23.30 -22.80 -25.40
C GLY A 107 -22.39 -22.04 -24.44
N ASN A 108 -22.88 -21.10 -23.64
CA ASN A 108 -22.03 -20.31 -22.74
C ASN A 108 -22.54 -20.38 -21.30
N GLY A 109 -21.81 -21.05 -20.41
CA GLY A 109 -22.10 -20.98 -18.97
C GLY A 109 -22.16 -19.53 -18.50
N GLY A 110 -23.19 -19.19 -17.71
CA GLY A 110 -23.37 -17.81 -17.25
C GLY A 110 -22.16 -17.30 -16.47
N LYS A 111 -21.69 -16.08 -16.71
CA LYS A 111 -20.57 -15.52 -15.94
C LYS A 111 -21.03 -15.04 -14.57
N GLY A 112 -20.19 -15.23 -13.55
CA GLY A 112 -20.37 -14.56 -12.26
C GLY A 112 -20.13 -13.06 -12.39
N GLY A 113 -20.90 -12.26 -11.66
CA GLY A 113 -20.71 -10.82 -11.63
C GLY A 113 -19.50 -10.42 -10.79
N ASP A 114 -18.87 -9.31 -11.09
CA ASP A 114 -17.77 -8.79 -10.28
C ASP A 114 -18.30 -8.22 -8.95
N GLY A 115 -17.45 -8.17 -7.94
CA GLY A 115 -17.78 -7.48 -6.69
C GLY A 115 -17.90 -5.96 -6.86
N GLY A 116 -18.50 -5.28 -5.90
CA GLY A 116 -18.50 -3.82 -5.82
C GLY A 116 -17.25 -3.25 -5.15
N THR A 117 -16.94 -1.98 -5.38
CA THR A 117 -15.84 -1.28 -4.70
C THR A 117 -16.25 -0.83 -3.29
N GLY A 118 -15.36 -0.98 -2.31
CA GLY A 118 -15.53 -0.43 -0.96
C GLY A 118 -14.53 0.68 -0.67
N THR A 119 -15.00 1.85 -0.26
CA THR A 119 -14.14 2.98 0.13
C THR A 119 -14.49 3.52 1.52
N GLY A 120 -13.55 3.54 2.46
CA GLY A 120 -13.80 4.08 3.79
C GLY A 120 -14.11 5.57 3.75
N ILE A 121 -13.11 6.36 3.36
CA ILE A 121 -13.19 7.82 3.21
C ILE A 121 -12.71 8.20 1.81
N ALA A 122 -13.53 8.94 1.07
CA ALA A 122 -13.18 9.55 -0.20
C ALA A 122 -13.16 11.08 -0.03
N ASN A 123 -11.97 11.67 0.06
CA ASN A 123 -11.77 13.10 0.15
C ASN A 123 -11.35 13.67 -1.21
N LYS A 124 -12.18 14.54 -1.80
CA LYS A 124 -11.84 15.34 -2.99
C LYS A 124 -11.88 16.84 -2.69
N GLY A 125 -12.51 17.24 -1.59
CA GLY A 125 -12.58 18.61 -1.11
C GLY A 125 -11.49 18.92 -0.09
N LYS A 126 -11.85 19.75 0.91
CA LYS A 126 -11.00 20.09 2.05
C LYS A 126 -11.46 19.33 3.28
N LEU A 127 -10.56 18.63 3.95
CA LEU A 127 -10.78 17.99 5.24
C LEU A 127 -9.75 18.54 6.22
N ASN A 128 -10.22 19.15 7.30
CA ASN A 128 -9.40 19.69 8.38
C ASN A 128 -9.92 19.14 9.72
N THR A 129 -9.05 18.59 10.57
CA THR A 129 -9.47 18.23 11.94
C THR A 129 -9.13 19.32 12.95
N GLY A 130 -8.00 20.00 12.77
CA GLY A 130 -7.71 21.29 13.40
C GLY A 130 -6.69 21.17 14.51
N ASN A 131 -7.02 21.57 15.74
CA ASN A 131 -6.09 21.43 16.86
C ASN A 131 -6.57 20.33 17.80
N GLY A 132 -5.74 19.39 18.20
CA GLY A 132 -6.11 18.28 19.07
C GLY A 132 -5.32 17.04 18.71
N ASN A 133 -5.48 15.96 19.48
CA ASN A 133 -4.98 14.67 19.03
C ASN A 133 -6.12 14.01 18.24
N ASP A 134 -6.13 14.20 16.93
CA ASP A 134 -7.24 13.80 16.08
C ASP A 134 -7.06 12.41 15.50
N ALA A 135 -8.18 11.73 15.21
CA ALA A 135 -8.20 10.40 14.64
C ALA A 135 -9.02 10.35 13.35
N LEU A 136 -8.36 10.04 12.23
CA LEU A 136 -9.01 9.83 10.93
C LEU A 136 -8.87 8.36 10.51
N THR A 137 -9.96 7.62 10.50
CA THR A 137 -9.97 6.18 10.18
C THR A 137 -10.84 5.86 8.98
N GLY A 138 -10.25 5.28 7.93
CA GLY A 138 -10.97 4.78 6.76
C GLY A 138 -10.80 3.28 6.57
N THR A 139 -11.90 2.54 6.46
CA THR A 139 -11.91 1.11 6.11
C THR A 139 -12.71 0.88 4.83
N GLY A 140 -12.05 0.38 3.78
CA GLY A 140 -12.70 0.01 2.52
C GLY A 140 -12.56 -1.47 2.24
N LYS A 141 -13.67 -2.18 2.04
CA LYS A 141 -13.70 -3.59 1.70
C LYS A 141 -14.35 -3.81 0.34
N GLY A 142 -13.58 -4.28 -0.63
CA GLY A 142 -14.09 -4.74 -1.92
C GLY A 142 -15.02 -5.93 -1.76
N GLY A 143 -16.04 -5.96 -2.61
CA GLY A 143 -16.98 -7.07 -2.73
C GLY A 143 -16.32 -8.27 -3.39
N ASN A 144 -16.75 -9.48 -3.00
CA ASN A 144 -16.30 -10.70 -3.65
C ASN A 144 -16.96 -10.84 -5.03
N GLY A 145 -16.26 -11.51 -5.95
CA GLY A 145 -16.83 -11.95 -7.20
C GLY A 145 -17.89 -13.04 -7.03
N GLY A 146 -18.82 -13.07 -7.96
CA GLY A 146 -19.90 -14.04 -8.06
C GLY A 146 -19.44 -15.36 -8.67
N ILE A 147 -20.24 -16.40 -8.46
CA ILE A 147 -19.94 -17.75 -8.96
C ILE A 147 -20.40 -17.86 -10.43
N GLY A 148 -19.57 -18.44 -11.29
CA GLY A 148 -19.90 -18.82 -12.65
C GLY A 148 -20.96 -19.94 -12.70
N GLY A 149 -21.82 -19.87 -13.69
CA GLY A 149 -22.91 -20.81 -13.93
C GLY A 149 -22.40 -22.16 -14.45
N HIS A 150 -23.10 -23.21 -14.02
CA HIS A 150 -22.91 -24.56 -14.52
C HIS A 150 -23.76 -24.78 -15.78
N VAL A 151 -23.19 -25.40 -16.81
CA VAL A 151 -23.94 -25.80 -18.02
C VAL A 151 -24.49 -27.20 -17.81
N PHE A 152 -25.82 -27.34 -17.72
CA PHE A 152 -26.48 -28.64 -17.72
C PHE A 152 -26.85 -29.00 -19.16
N ASN A 153 -25.94 -29.64 -19.90
CA ASN A 153 -26.28 -30.15 -21.23
C ASN A 153 -26.64 -31.64 -21.14
N THR A 154 -27.94 -31.93 -21.10
CA THR A 154 -28.44 -33.32 -21.01
C THR A 154 -28.41 -34.08 -22.33
N ASP A 155 -28.23 -33.46 -23.51
CA ASP A 155 -28.57 -34.18 -24.76
C ASP A 155 -27.71 -33.94 -26.01
N TYR A 156 -26.72 -33.03 -26.05
CA TYR A 156 -25.91 -32.84 -27.28
C TYR A 156 -24.40 -32.97 -27.04
N GLY A 157 -23.76 -33.87 -27.79
CA GLY A 157 -22.38 -34.37 -27.63
C GLY A 157 -21.22 -33.40 -27.83
N SER A 158 -21.41 -32.09 -27.64
CA SER A 158 -20.35 -31.09 -27.60
C SER A 158 -20.28 -30.49 -26.20
N GLY A 159 -19.16 -30.68 -25.50
CA GLY A 159 -18.94 -30.11 -24.16
C GLY A 159 -19.04 -28.59 -24.19
N GLY A 160 -20.02 -28.03 -23.49
CA GLY A 160 -20.12 -26.58 -23.30
C GLY A 160 -19.03 -26.11 -22.35
N ALA A 161 -18.51 -24.89 -22.52
CA ALA A 161 -17.57 -24.31 -21.57
C ALA A 161 -18.29 -23.97 -20.25
N GLY A 162 -17.63 -24.23 -19.12
CA GLY A 162 -18.13 -23.79 -17.81
C GLY A 162 -18.16 -22.26 -17.73
N GLY A 163 -19.03 -21.70 -16.88
CA GLY A 163 -19.10 -20.26 -16.68
C GLY A 163 -17.88 -19.72 -15.93
N ASP A 164 -17.43 -18.51 -16.25
CA ASP A 164 -16.33 -17.85 -15.53
C ASP A 164 -16.80 -17.32 -14.17
N GLY A 165 -15.93 -17.36 -13.16
CA GLY A 165 -16.12 -16.66 -11.90
C GLY A 165 -15.93 -15.15 -12.06
N GLY A 166 -16.71 -14.36 -11.32
CA GLY A 166 -16.53 -12.91 -11.28
C GLY A 166 -15.29 -12.51 -10.48
N ASN A 167 -14.71 -11.35 -10.75
CA ASN A 167 -13.55 -10.85 -10.03
C ASN A 167 -13.94 -10.24 -8.67
N GLY A 168 -13.02 -10.33 -7.71
CA GLY A 168 -13.07 -9.51 -6.52
C GLY A 168 -12.75 -8.06 -6.83
N SER A 169 -13.39 -7.14 -6.12
CA SER A 169 -13.23 -5.70 -6.35
C SER A 169 -12.30 -5.01 -5.38
N THR A 170 -12.05 -3.72 -5.63
CA THR A 170 -11.11 -2.91 -4.84
C THR A 170 -11.67 -2.54 -3.46
N GLY A 171 -10.81 -2.59 -2.44
CA GLY A 171 -11.05 -1.99 -1.14
C GLY A 171 -10.03 -0.88 -0.84
N THR A 172 -10.49 0.34 -0.56
CA THR A 172 -9.64 1.49 -0.25
C THR A 172 -9.99 2.09 1.11
N GLY A 173 -9.04 2.13 2.04
CA GLY A 173 -9.28 2.75 3.36
C GLY A 173 -9.57 4.23 3.25
N ILE A 174 -8.56 5.00 2.85
CA ILE A 174 -8.65 6.45 2.63
C ILE A 174 -8.19 6.76 1.21
N ALA A 175 -9.02 7.43 0.42
CA ALA A 175 -8.69 7.99 -0.87
C ALA A 175 -8.68 9.52 -0.78
N ASN A 176 -7.49 10.12 -0.76
CA ASN A 176 -7.31 11.56 -0.72
C ASN A 176 -6.89 12.10 -2.09
N ASN A 177 -7.81 12.78 -2.77
CA ASN A 177 -7.56 13.51 -4.01
C ASN A 177 -7.64 15.05 -3.81
N GLY A 178 -7.94 15.50 -2.60
CA GLY A 178 -8.10 16.92 -2.25
C GLY A 178 -7.03 17.37 -1.25
N GLU A 179 -7.44 18.20 -0.30
CA GLU A 179 -6.62 18.62 0.83
C GLU A 179 -7.09 17.92 2.10
N LEU A 180 -6.17 17.27 2.79
CA LEU A 180 -6.36 16.63 4.09
C LEU A 180 -5.32 17.21 5.03
N ASN A 181 -5.76 17.85 6.10
CA ASN A 181 -4.91 18.44 7.13
C ASN A 181 -5.40 17.99 8.51
N THR A 182 -4.55 17.45 9.38
CA THR A 182 -4.98 17.16 10.76
C THR A 182 -4.65 18.29 11.73
N GLY A 183 -3.53 18.99 11.53
CA GLY A 183 -3.26 20.31 12.09
C GLY A 183 -2.24 20.27 13.24
N ASN A 184 -2.63 20.58 14.47
CA ASN A 184 -1.68 20.59 15.59
C ASN A 184 -2.11 19.58 16.66
N GLY A 185 -1.18 18.77 17.13
CA GLY A 185 -1.37 17.73 18.15
C GLY A 185 -0.82 16.41 17.65
N ASN A 186 -0.92 15.34 18.45
CA ASN A 186 -0.42 14.03 18.02
C ASN A 186 -1.55 13.31 17.26
N ASP A 187 -1.60 13.47 15.96
CA ASP A 187 -2.67 13.00 15.11
C ASP A 187 -2.46 11.57 14.61
N ALA A 188 -3.55 10.87 14.34
CA ALA A 188 -3.54 9.51 13.82
C ALA A 188 -4.41 9.38 12.56
N ILE A 189 -3.77 9.08 11.42
CA ILE A 189 -4.46 8.73 10.17
C ILE A 189 -4.29 7.24 9.91
N THR A 190 -5.39 6.49 9.91
CA THR A 190 -5.40 5.04 9.66
C THR A 190 -6.27 4.68 8.47
N GLY A 191 -5.65 4.16 7.40
CA GLY A 191 -6.35 3.62 6.24
C GLY A 191 -6.20 2.10 6.13
N THR A 192 -7.30 1.36 6.06
CA THR A 192 -7.33 -0.08 5.81
C THR A 192 -8.11 -0.41 4.54
N GLY A 193 -7.45 -0.95 3.52
CA GLY A 193 -8.06 -1.44 2.29
C GLY A 193 -8.01 -2.95 2.21
N ILE A 194 -9.15 -3.58 1.91
CA ILE A 194 -9.28 -5.04 1.77
C ILE A 194 -9.89 -5.34 0.41
N GLY A 195 -9.11 -5.90 -0.51
CA GLY A 195 -9.62 -6.39 -1.78
C GLY A 195 -10.60 -7.54 -1.61
N GLY A 196 -11.61 -7.60 -2.47
CA GLY A 196 -12.55 -8.71 -2.53
C GLY A 196 -11.90 -9.97 -3.08
N ASN A 197 -12.40 -11.14 -2.70
CA ASN A 197 -11.93 -12.39 -3.31
C ASN A 197 -12.58 -12.60 -4.68
N GLY A 198 -11.87 -13.28 -5.58
CA GLY A 198 -12.46 -13.79 -6.81
C GLY A 198 -13.58 -14.81 -6.55
N GLY A 199 -14.46 -14.97 -7.52
CA GLY A 199 -15.52 -15.97 -7.55
C GLY A 199 -15.06 -17.25 -8.26
N TYR A 200 -15.72 -18.36 -7.94
CA TYR A 200 -15.42 -19.65 -8.57
C TYR A 200 -15.95 -19.71 -10.00
N GLY A 201 -15.17 -20.30 -10.92
CA GLY A 201 -15.70 -20.79 -12.19
C GLY A 201 -16.65 -21.97 -11.99
N GLY A 202 -17.55 -22.19 -12.95
CA GLY A 202 -18.48 -23.32 -12.95
C GLY A 202 -17.78 -24.67 -13.02
N ASP A 203 -18.25 -25.64 -12.23
CA ASP A 203 -17.64 -26.96 -12.06
C ASP A 203 -17.77 -27.87 -13.30
N ARG A 204 -16.95 -28.92 -13.32
CA ARG A 204 -16.94 -29.99 -14.32
C ARG A 204 -18.24 -30.76 -14.30
N ASP A 205 -18.77 -31.04 -15.50
CA ASP A 205 -19.71 -32.13 -15.71
C ASP A 205 -19.06 -33.43 -15.16
N SER A 206 -19.62 -33.97 -14.07
CA SER A 206 -19.13 -35.21 -13.44
C SER A 206 -19.19 -36.42 -14.36
N ASP A 207 -20.00 -36.32 -15.43
CA ASP A 207 -20.39 -37.47 -16.23
C ASP A 207 -19.56 -37.60 -17.52
N LYS A 208 -18.80 -36.56 -17.87
CA LYS A 208 -17.87 -36.58 -19.00
C LYS A 208 -16.49 -36.20 -18.51
N ASN A 209 -15.52 -37.10 -18.69
CA ASN A 209 -14.10 -36.94 -18.37
C ASN A 209 -13.40 -35.84 -19.23
N ILE A 210 -14.14 -34.83 -19.68
CA ILE A 210 -13.72 -33.68 -20.47
C ILE A 210 -13.56 -32.52 -19.48
N PRO A 211 -12.36 -31.93 -19.34
CA PRO A 211 -12.18 -30.77 -18.48
C PRO A 211 -13.03 -29.60 -18.99
N LEU A 212 -14.11 -29.25 -18.30
CA LEU A 212 -14.80 -27.98 -18.53
C LEU A 212 -13.90 -26.84 -18.02
N VAL A 213 -13.71 -25.82 -18.87
CA VAL A 213 -12.71 -24.76 -18.70
C VAL A 213 -13.37 -23.49 -18.15
N GLY A 214 -13.98 -23.56 -16.97
CA GLY A 214 -14.37 -22.35 -16.25
C GLY A 214 -13.15 -21.74 -15.56
N THR A 215 -12.90 -20.43 -15.76
CA THR A 215 -11.81 -19.72 -15.08
C THR A 215 -12.27 -19.17 -13.74
N ASN A 216 -11.39 -19.15 -12.73
CA ASN A 216 -11.70 -18.44 -11.49
C ASN A 216 -11.49 -16.92 -11.68
N GLY A 217 -12.29 -16.15 -10.95
CA GLY A 217 -12.10 -14.72 -10.85
C GLY A 217 -10.80 -14.38 -10.10
N LYS A 218 -10.25 -13.22 -10.44
CA LYS A 218 -9.07 -12.66 -9.77
C LYS A 218 -9.42 -12.06 -8.41
N GLY A 219 -8.44 -12.03 -7.52
CA GLY A 219 -8.53 -11.24 -6.30
C GLY A 219 -8.48 -9.74 -6.58
N GLY A 220 -9.23 -8.96 -5.82
CA GLY A 220 -9.27 -7.50 -5.92
C GLY A 220 -8.13 -6.80 -5.19
N THR A 221 -7.87 -5.55 -5.51
CA THR A 221 -6.80 -4.75 -4.88
C THR A 221 -7.21 -4.24 -3.50
N GLY A 222 -6.31 -4.28 -2.53
CA GLY A 222 -6.47 -3.60 -1.23
C GLY A 222 -5.48 -2.45 -1.09
N THR A 223 -5.97 -1.23 -0.86
CA THR A 223 -5.13 -0.05 -0.63
C THR A 223 -5.48 0.62 0.70
N GLY A 224 -4.52 0.72 1.63
CA GLY A 224 -4.73 1.39 2.91
C GLY A 224 -5.04 2.86 2.74
N ILE A 225 -4.04 3.61 2.28
CA ILE A 225 -4.13 5.04 1.98
C ILE A 225 -3.70 5.26 0.53
N ALA A 226 -4.55 5.89 -0.27
CA ALA A 226 -4.25 6.39 -1.61
C ALA A 226 -4.23 7.92 -1.55
N ASN A 227 -3.03 8.52 -1.56
CA ASN A 227 -2.85 9.96 -1.55
C ASN A 227 -2.42 10.47 -2.92
N ASN A 228 -3.35 11.12 -3.61
CA ASN A 228 -3.11 11.80 -4.90
C ASN A 228 -3.19 13.33 -4.76
N GLY A 229 -3.58 13.83 -3.58
CA GLY A 229 -3.69 15.26 -3.27
C GLY A 229 -2.59 15.75 -2.33
N LYS A 230 -2.97 16.61 -1.38
CA LYS A 230 -2.13 17.05 -0.27
C LYS A 230 -2.62 16.41 1.02
N LEU A 231 -1.73 15.72 1.72
CA LEU A 231 -1.93 15.20 3.07
C LEU A 231 -0.88 15.85 3.98
N ASN A 232 -1.32 16.53 5.03
CA ASN A 232 -0.46 17.18 6.01
C ASN A 232 -0.94 16.81 7.42
N THR A 233 -0.05 16.45 8.34
CA THR A 233 -0.44 16.24 9.75
C THR A 233 -0.12 17.43 10.64
N GLY A 234 0.97 18.15 10.38
CA GLY A 234 1.29 19.46 10.96
C GLY A 234 2.26 19.38 12.15
N ASP A 235 1.93 20.01 13.27
CA ASP A 235 2.83 20.02 14.44
C ASP A 235 2.41 18.93 15.44
N GLY A 236 3.31 18.05 15.85
CA GLY A 236 3.08 17.01 16.86
C GLY A 236 3.78 15.71 16.51
N ASN A 237 3.65 14.68 17.35
CA ASN A 237 4.17 13.34 17.00
C ASN A 237 3.06 12.57 16.29
N ASP A 238 2.99 12.70 14.98
CA ASP A 238 1.90 12.19 14.17
C ASP A 238 2.14 10.75 13.70
N ALA A 239 1.05 10.04 13.43
CA ALA A 239 1.08 8.68 12.92
C ALA A 239 0.20 8.51 11.68
N ILE A 240 0.81 8.13 10.56
CA ILE A 240 0.13 7.75 9.33
C ILE A 240 0.32 6.24 9.11
N THR A 241 -0.76 5.48 9.21
CA THR A 241 -0.76 4.02 9.02
C THR A 241 -1.66 3.61 7.86
N GLY A 242 -1.06 3.06 6.81
CA GLY A 242 -1.77 2.45 5.69
C GLY A 242 -1.60 0.94 5.66
N THR A 243 -2.70 0.19 5.66
CA THR A 243 -2.70 -1.28 5.48
C THR A 243 -3.53 -1.68 4.26
N GLY A 244 -2.90 -2.31 3.27
CA GLY A 244 -3.57 -2.85 2.09
C GLY A 244 -3.50 -4.37 2.02
N ASN A 245 -4.64 -5.04 1.98
CA ASN A 245 -4.75 -6.49 1.85
C ASN A 245 -5.37 -6.84 0.50
N GLY A 246 -4.58 -7.45 -0.38
CA GLY A 246 -5.07 -7.99 -1.64
C GLY A 246 -6.03 -9.15 -1.42
N GLY A 247 -7.05 -9.23 -2.28
CA GLY A 247 -8.00 -10.33 -2.29
C GLY A 247 -7.40 -11.60 -2.87
N ASN A 248 -7.97 -12.75 -2.54
CA ASN A 248 -7.50 -14.04 -3.03
C ASN A 248 -8.29 -14.49 -4.25
N SER A 249 -7.63 -15.20 -5.15
CA SER A 249 -8.31 -16.08 -6.10
C SER A 249 -8.75 -17.38 -5.39
N PRO A 250 -9.92 -17.95 -5.73
CA PRO A 250 -10.35 -19.24 -5.20
C PRO A 250 -9.37 -20.39 -5.47
N LYS A 251 -9.27 -21.31 -4.51
CA LYS A 251 -8.53 -22.57 -4.67
C LYS A 251 -9.38 -23.59 -5.42
N GLY A 252 -8.88 -24.17 -6.51
CA GLY A 252 -9.47 -25.35 -7.16
C GLY A 252 -9.91 -25.21 -8.62
N GLY A 253 -9.83 -24.01 -9.21
CA GLY A 253 -10.10 -23.78 -10.64
C GLY A 253 -8.83 -23.50 -11.44
N PHE A 254 -8.95 -23.51 -12.76
CA PHE A 254 -7.91 -23.04 -13.68
C PHE A 254 -7.89 -21.50 -13.66
N GLU A 255 -6.69 -20.91 -13.62
CA GLU A 255 -6.47 -19.45 -13.80
C GLU A 255 -7.06 -18.56 -12.68
N GLY A 256 -6.49 -17.36 -12.47
CA GLY A 256 -6.92 -16.40 -11.45
C GLY A 256 -5.78 -15.99 -10.51
N ASP A 257 -5.39 -14.72 -10.62
CA ASP A 257 -4.31 -14.11 -9.85
C ASP A 257 -4.79 -13.59 -8.49
N GLY A 258 -3.88 -13.52 -7.53
CA GLY A 258 -4.10 -12.79 -6.28
C GLY A 258 -4.11 -11.27 -6.52
N GLY A 259 -4.87 -10.55 -5.73
CA GLY A 259 -4.93 -9.09 -5.78
C GLY A 259 -3.74 -8.43 -5.09
N THR A 260 -3.35 -7.26 -5.55
CA THR A 260 -2.26 -6.48 -4.92
C THR A 260 -2.70 -5.89 -3.59
N GLY A 261 -1.82 -5.91 -2.59
CA GLY A 261 -1.97 -5.19 -1.34
C GLY A 261 -0.97 -4.04 -1.24
N THR A 262 -1.45 -2.81 -1.10
CA THR A 262 -0.61 -1.60 -0.96
C THR A 262 -0.95 -0.87 0.34
N GLY A 263 0.02 -0.69 1.23
CA GLY A 263 -0.18 0.05 2.47
C GLY A 263 -0.49 1.52 2.21
N ILE A 264 0.51 2.24 1.68
CA ILE A 264 0.40 3.65 1.30
C ILE A 264 0.81 3.80 -0.17
N ALA A 265 -0.10 4.31 -1.00
CA ALA A 265 0.18 4.73 -2.37
C ALA A 265 0.18 6.26 -2.42
N ASN A 266 1.34 6.86 -2.66
CA ASN A 266 1.52 8.30 -2.75
C ASN A 266 1.85 8.70 -4.20
N THR A 267 0.97 9.51 -4.78
CA THR A 267 1.19 10.19 -6.07
C THR A 267 1.14 11.72 -5.95
N GLY A 268 0.83 12.23 -4.76
CA GLY A 268 0.81 13.65 -4.45
C GLY A 268 1.87 14.06 -3.42
N LYS A 269 1.46 14.88 -2.45
CA LYS A 269 2.32 15.35 -1.36
C LYS A 269 1.82 14.79 -0.03
N LEU A 270 2.71 14.18 0.73
CA LEU A 270 2.47 13.69 2.08
C LEU A 270 3.52 14.36 2.97
N ASN A 271 3.09 15.14 3.95
CA ASN A 271 3.97 15.83 4.90
C ASN A 271 3.51 15.53 6.32
N THR A 272 4.42 15.17 7.23
CA THR A 272 4.05 15.03 8.65
C THR A 272 4.32 16.31 9.42
N GLY A 273 5.48 16.95 9.30
CA GLY A 273 5.69 18.34 9.75
C GLY A 273 6.73 18.47 10.85
N ASP A 274 6.38 18.97 12.02
CA ASP A 274 7.32 19.11 13.14
C ASP A 274 6.94 18.15 14.27
N GLY A 275 7.85 17.32 14.73
CA GLY A 275 7.69 16.36 15.82
C GLY A 275 8.28 15.01 15.46
N ASN A 276 8.17 14.01 16.36
CA ASN A 276 8.71 12.67 16.04
C ASN A 276 7.62 11.85 15.37
N ASP A 277 7.58 11.91 14.05
CA ASP A 277 6.50 11.37 13.25
C ASP A 277 6.72 9.92 12.84
N ALA A 278 5.64 9.22 12.54
CA ALA A 278 5.66 7.83 12.09
C ALA A 278 4.80 7.63 10.83
N ILE A 279 5.42 7.21 9.73
CA ILE A 279 4.74 6.75 8.52
C ILE A 279 4.93 5.24 8.39
N THR A 280 3.85 4.47 8.47
CA THR A 280 3.87 3.01 8.34
C THR A 280 2.96 2.55 7.21
N GLY A 281 3.55 1.97 6.17
CA GLY A 281 2.84 1.29 5.09
C GLY A 281 3.00 -0.22 5.17
N THR A 282 1.90 -0.97 5.23
CA THR A 282 1.90 -2.44 5.15
C THR A 282 1.06 -2.93 3.98
N GLY A 283 1.67 -3.62 3.02
CA GLY A 283 1.00 -4.20 1.87
C GLY A 283 1.09 -5.72 1.86
N ASN A 284 -0.04 -6.40 1.90
CA ASN A 284 -0.15 -7.86 1.88
C ASN A 284 -0.79 -8.31 0.56
N GLY A 285 0.00 -8.91 -0.32
CA GLY A 285 -0.48 -9.49 -1.57
C GLY A 285 -1.39 -10.70 -1.33
N GLY A 286 -2.42 -10.83 -2.15
CA GLY A 286 -3.35 -11.96 -2.13
C GLY A 286 -2.77 -13.23 -2.76
N TYR A 287 -3.39 -14.37 -2.48
CA TYR A 287 -3.03 -15.65 -3.07
C TYR A 287 -3.65 -15.82 -4.45
N GLY A 288 -2.84 -16.29 -5.42
CA GLY A 288 -3.35 -16.83 -6.69
C GLY A 288 -3.92 -18.23 -6.55
N GLY A 289 -4.67 -18.66 -7.57
CA GLY A 289 -5.10 -20.05 -7.73
C GLY A 289 -3.92 -21.01 -8.02
N TYR A 290 -4.20 -22.30 -8.23
CA TYR A 290 -3.16 -23.30 -8.50
C TYR A 290 -2.34 -22.93 -9.75
N GLY A 291 -1.04 -22.70 -9.56
CA GLY A 291 -0.11 -22.36 -10.63
C GLY A 291 -0.16 -20.90 -11.12
N ASN A 292 -0.99 -20.04 -10.50
CA ASN A 292 -1.13 -18.64 -10.89
C ASN A 292 -0.32 -17.70 -9.99
N ASN A 293 -0.25 -16.44 -10.41
CA ASN A 293 0.54 -15.43 -9.72
C ASN A 293 -0.17 -14.97 -8.43
N GLY A 294 0.61 -14.81 -7.38
CA GLY A 294 0.22 -14.03 -6.21
C GLY A 294 0.07 -12.56 -6.55
N GLY A 295 -0.63 -11.84 -5.68
CA GLY A 295 -0.60 -10.39 -5.69
C GLY A 295 0.70 -9.86 -5.10
N ALA A 296 1.12 -8.69 -5.57
CA ALA A 296 2.24 -7.99 -4.96
C ALA A 296 1.88 -7.46 -3.57
N GLY A 297 2.83 -7.50 -2.64
CA GLY A 297 2.76 -6.76 -1.38
C GLY A 297 3.65 -5.54 -1.44
N ILE A 298 3.09 -4.35 -1.25
CA ILE A 298 3.82 -3.08 -1.32
C ILE A 298 3.56 -2.28 -0.05
N GLY A 299 4.57 -2.09 0.80
CA GLY A 299 4.42 -1.29 2.01
C GLY A 299 4.10 0.17 1.68
N ILE A 300 5.06 0.85 1.05
CA ILE A 300 4.95 2.23 0.58
C ILE A 300 5.28 2.29 -0.90
N PHE A 301 4.42 2.91 -1.70
CA PHE A 301 4.60 3.16 -3.13
C PHE A 301 4.60 4.68 -3.37
N ASN A 302 5.78 5.26 -3.56
CA ASN A 302 5.97 6.69 -3.84
C ASN A 302 6.40 6.85 -5.30
N VAL A 303 5.49 7.29 -6.16
CA VAL A 303 5.76 7.35 -7.60
C VAL A 303 6.58 8.58 -7.98
N LYS A 304 7.02 8.62 -9.23
CA LYS A 304 7.68 9.79 -9.81
C LYS A 304 6.89 11.08 -9.56
N ASP A 305 7.61 12.14 -9.23
CA ASP A 305 7.11 13.49 -8.88
C ASP A 305 6.32 13.57 -7.55
N ALA A 306 6.06 12.43 -6.88
CA ALA A 306 5.46 12.41 -5.57
C ALA A 306 6.49 12.69 -4.47
N ILE A 307 6.04 13.31 -3.38
CA ILE A 307 6.91 13.76 -2.29
C ILE A 307 6.35 13.26 -0.96
N ILE A 308 7.23 12.67 -0.16
CA ILE A 308 7.02 12.37 1.26
C ILE A 308 8.04 13.20 2.05
N THR A 309 7.58 14.00 3.00
CA THR A 309 8.45 14.75 3.93
C THR A 309 8.04 14.50 5.37
N THR A 310 9.00 14.35 6.30
CA THR A 310 8.68 14.24 7.73
C THR A 310 9.05 15.46 8.55
N GLY A 311 10.12 16.18 8.19
CA GLY A 311 10.33 17.56 8.61
C GLY A 311 11.35 17.69 9.74
N THR A 312 10.94 18.03 10.97
CA THR A 312 11.90 18.09 12.10
C THR A 312 11.51 17.14 13.22
N GLY A 313 12.45 16.36 13.74
CA GLY A 313 12.20 15.42 14.84
C GLY A 313 13.00 14.14 14.68
N LYS A 314 12.59 13.08 15.35
CA LYS A 314 13.17 11.74 15.16
C LYS A 314 12.12 10.88 14.47
N ASP A 315 12.09 10.99 13.16
CA ASP A 315 11.02 10.46 12.36
C ASP A 315 11.27 9.00 12.02
N THR A 316 10.19 8.27 11.75
CA THR A 316 10.24 6.88 11.33
C THR A 316 9.39 6.64 10.10
N ILE A 317 10.01 6.18 9.02
CA ILE A 317 9.31 5.68 7.83
C ILE A 317 9.54 4.17 7.74
N THR A 318 8.45 3.39 7.79
CA THR A 318 8.49 1.93 7.68
C THR A 318 7.58 1.44 6.56
N GLY A 319 8.17 0.78 5.56
CA GLY A 319 7.44 0.08 4.50
C GLY A 319 7.62 -1.43 4.62
N ASN A 320 6.52 -2.14 4.86
CA ASN A 320 6.45 -3.60 4.94
C ASN A 320 5.65 -4.17 3.77
N GLY A 321 6.33 -4.78 2.80
CA GLY A 321 5.70 -5.56 1.74
C GLY A 321 5.71 -7.03 2.11
N ASN A 322 4.56 -7.70 1.97
CA ASN A 322 4.44 -9.14 2.17
C ASN A 322 3.70 -9.78 0.99
N SER A 323 4.27 -10.83 0.40
CA SER A 323 3.52 -11.70 -0.51
C SER A 323 3.85 -13.16 -0.27
N SER A 324 2.80 -13.97 -0.22
CA SER A 324 2.89 -15.41 -0.02
C SER A 324 2.48 -16.20 -1.27
N GLY A 325 2.04 -15.50 -2.33
CA GLY A 325 1.72 -16.12 -3.62
C GLY A 325 2.94 -16.27 -4.52
N ALA A 326 2.89 -17.24 -5.44
CA ALA A 326 3.97 -17.51 -6.37
C ALA A 326 4.17 -16.35 -7.36
N ASN A 327 5.40 -16.13 -7.85
CA ASN A 327 5.73 -15.15 -8.89
C ASN A 327 5.32 -13.68 -8.59
N ALA A 328 5.09 -13.35 -7.32
CA ALA A 328 4.81 -11.99 -6.90
C ALA A 328 6.10 -11.29 -6.42
N THR A 329 6.41 -10.14 -7.02
CA THR A 329 7.46 -9.26 -6.50
C THR A 329 6.90 -8.40 -5.38
N THR A 330 7.65 -8.32 -4.28
CA THR A 330 7.25 -7.62 -3.06
C THR A 330 8.21 -6.47 -2.77
N TYR A 331 7.67 -5.33 -2.32
CA TYR A 331 8.46 -4.16 -2.01
C TYR A 331 8.13 -3.64 -0.62
N GLY A 332 9.15 -3.43 0.21
CA GLY A 332 8.98 -2.69 1.45
C GLY A 332 8.64 -1.23 1.15
N ILE A 333 9.59 -0.56 0.51
CA ILE A 333 9.44 0.79 -0.04
C ILE A 333 9.79 0.75 -1.52
N PHE A 334 8.87 1.18 -2.36
CA PHE A 334 9.12 1.46 -3.77
C PHE A 334 9.09 2.98 -3.96
N ASN A 335 10.19 3.58 -4.38
CA ASN A 335 10.38 5.03 -4.48
C ASN A 335 10.98 5.45 -5.82
N ASP A 336 10.15 6.05 -6.67
CA ASP A 336 10.56 6.79 -7.87
C ASP A 336 10.46 8.31 -7.69
N GLY A 337 9.89 8.75 -6.56
CA GLY A 337 9.75 10.16 -6.19
C GLY A 337 10.86 10.64 -5.25
N VAL A 338 10.48 11.52 -4.33
CA VAL A 338 11.35 12.02 -3.26
C VAL A 338 10.80 11.62 -1.90
N ILE A 339 11.68 11.09 -1.05
CA ILE A 339 11.47 10.96 0.39
C ILE A 339 12.53 11.84 1.07
N ASP A 340 12.13 12.73 1.96
CA ASP A 340 13.00 13.67 2.66
C ASP A 340 12.63 13.70 4.15
N THR A 341 13.44 13.10 5.02
CA THR A 341 13.09 13.05 6.45
C THR A 341 13.44 14.34 7.19
N GLY A 342 14.38 15.13 6.66
CA GLY A 342 14.59 16.51 7.06
C GLY A 342 15.65 16.67 8.15
N LYS A 343 15.25 16.93 9.39
CA LYS A 343 16.18 17.18 10.50
C LYS A 343 15.87 16.28 11.68
N GLY A 344 16.92 15.72 12.24
CA GLY A 344 17.01 14.99 13.48
C GLY A 344 17.51 13.58 13.20
N SER A 345 17.33 12.65 14.14
CA SER A 345 17.92 11.31 14.00
C SER A 345 16.85 10.35 13.53
N ASP A 346 16.69 10.28 12.22
CA ASP A 346 15.58 9.63 11.55
C ASP A 346 15.85 8.17 11.25
N LYS A 347 14.77 7.43 10.98
CA LYS A 347 14.85 6.01 10.66
C LYS A 347 13.96 5.67 9.48
N LEU A 348 14.58 5.19 8.40
CA LEU A 348 13.90 4.63 7.24
C LEU A 348 14.14 3.13 7.15
N THR A 349 13.07 2.35 7.17
CA THR A 349 13.11 0.89 7.08
C THR A 349 12.23 0.38 5.94
N GLY A 350 12.85 -0.29 4.97
CA GLY A 350 12.15 -1.03 3.93
C GLY A 350 12.33 -2.54 4.13
N GLN A 351 11.23 -3.27 4.32
CA GLN A 351 11.23 -4.73 4.47
C GLN A 351 10.30 -5.38 3.44
N ALA A 352 10.84 -6.34 2.67
CA ALA A 352 10.04 -7.24 1.85
C ALA A 352 10.13 -8.68 2.38
N THR A 353 8.98 -9.34 2.55
CA THR A 353 8.88 -10.77 2.83
C THR A 353 8.12 -11.45 1.71
N ALA A 354 8.78 -12.33 0.94
CA ALA A 354 8.17 -12.97 -0.22
C ALA A 354 8.52 -14.47 -0.35
N THR A 355 7.87 -15.15 -1.28
CA THR A 355 8.22 -16.53 -1.69
C THR A 355 9.03 -16.60 -2.98
N SER A 356 9.01 -15.53 -3.80
CA SER A 356 9.66 -15.50 -5.11
C SER A 356 10.69 -14.38 -5.26
N ASP A 357 10.27 -13.11 -5.28
CA ASP A 357 11.18 -11.96 -5.38
C ASP A 357 10.74 -10.84 -4.45
N GLY A 358 11.70 -10.03 -4.00
CA GLY A 358 11.39 -8.86 -3.22
C GLY A 358 12.60 -8.02 -2.81
N TYR A 359 12.33 -6.73 -2.61
CA TYR A 359 13.31 -5.71 -2.27
C TYR A 359 12.82 -4.95 -1.05
N GLY A 360 13.72 -4.75 -0.08
CA GLY A 360 13.43 -3.87 1.05
C GLY A 360 13.15 -2.46 0.55
N ILE A 361 14.03 -1.94 -0.30
CA ILE A 361 13.88 -0.64 -0.96
C ILE A 361 14.15 -0.80 -2.47
N TYR A 362 13.30 -0.24 -3.32
CA TYR A 362 13.46 -0.30 -4.78
C TYR A 362 13.04 1.01 -5.43
N GLY A 363 13.66 1.38 -6.54
CA GLY A 363 13.16 2.43 -7.44
C GLY A 363 14.29 3.26 -8.02
N GLU A 364 13.93 4.35 -8.69
CA GLU A 364 14.86 5.30 -9.33
C GLU A 364 14.84 6.69 -8.67
N GLY A 365 14.14 6.82 -7.54
CA GLY A 365 13.94 8.08 -6.84
C GLY A 365 15.13 8.53 -5.99
N ILE A 366 14.84 9.51 -5.13
CA ILE A 366 15.80 10.09 -4.18
C ILE A 366 15.27 9.89 -2.75
N ILE A 367 16.15 9.48 -1.85
CA ILE A 367 15.92 9.45 -0.41
C ILE A 367 16.95 10.37 0.25
N LYS A 368 16.47 11.32 1.05
CA LYS A 368 17.29 12.24 1.84
C LYS A 368 16.98 12.07 3.32
N THR A 369 18.00 12.00 4.17
CA THR A 369 17.77 11.91 5.62
C THR A 369 18.09 13.22 6.35
N GLY A 370 19.14 13.92 5.92
CA GLY A 370 19.32 15.34 6.22
C GLY A 370 20.26 15.57 7.40
N ASP A 371 19.86 16.37 8.41
CA ASP A 371 20.77 16.67 9.53
C ASP A 371 20.47 15.76 10.75
N GLY A 372 21.39 14.90 11.15
CA GLY A 372 21.36 14.12 12.39
C GLY A 372 21.96 12.73 12.19
N ASN A 373 21.83 11.87 13.20
CA ASN A 373 22.40 10.52 13.11
C ASN A 373 21.33 9.55 12.57
N ASP A 374 21.24 9.45 11.25
CA ASP A 374 20.16 8.78 10.56
C ASP A 374 20.42 7.29 10.34
N GLN A 375 19.33 6.55 10.13
CA GLN A 375 19.37 5.11 9.89
C GLN A 375 18.56 4.71 8.66
N VAL A 376 19.22 4.12 7.68
CA VAL A 376 18.56 3.49 6.53
C VAL A 376 18.78 1.99 6.56
N ILE A 377 17.69 1.21 6.60
CA ILE A 377 17.72 -0.25 6.67
C ILE A 377 16.85 -0.85 5.57
N ALA A 378 17.47 -1.58 4.65
CA ALA A 378 16.79 -2.35 3.61
C ALA A 378 16.95 -3.86 3.85
N THR A 379 15.84 -4.59 3.99
CA THR A 379 15.83 -6.04 4.20
C THR A 379 14.91 -6.75 3.21
N SER A 380 15.39 -7.85 2.63
CA SER A 380 14.57 -8.77 1.83
C SER A 380 14.65 -10.17 2.41
N ILE A 381 13.51 -10.83 2.57
CA ILE A 381 13.38 -12.18 3.13
C ILE A 381 12.61 -13.02 2.12
N LEU A 382 13.25 -14.04 1.56
CA LEU A 382 12.63 -14.99 0.64
C LEU A 382 12.55 -16.36 1.30
N ASN A 383 11.33 -16.90 1.41
CA ASN A 383 11.07 -18.21 2.04
C ASN A 383 11.71 -18.36 3.44
N GLY A 384 11.67 -17.29 4.24
CA GLY A 384 12.26 -17.24 5.58
C GLY A 384 13.78 -17.03 5.62
N VAL A 385 14.44 -16.87 4.47
CA VAL A 385 15.88 -16.62 4.37
C VAL A 385 16.14 -15.17 3.99
N GLN A 386 16.93 -14.45 4.80
CA GLN A 386 17.36 -13.10 4.47
C GLN A 386 18.28 -13.11 3.24
N GLN A 387 17.97 -12.26 2.27
CA GLN A 387 18.74 -12.11 1.04
C GLN A 387 19.90 -11.13 1.23
N LYS A 388 20.95 -11.36 0.44
CA LYS A 388 22.13 -10.48 0.38
C LYS A 388 21.87 -9.19 -0.37
N VAL A 389 20.99 -9.23 -1.37
CA VAL A 389 20.57 -8.07 -2.17
C VAL A 389 19.18 -7.67 -1.68
N SER A 390 19.07 -6.46 -1.15
CA SER A 390 17.83 -5.91 -0.59
C SER A 390 17.43 -4.57 -1.21
N ILE A 391 18.27 -4.02 -2.09
CA ILE A 391 18.07 -2.75 -2.78
C ILE A 391 18.08 -2.96 -4.30
N GLY A 392 17.24 -2.22 -5.03
CA GLY A 392 17.22 -2.27 -6.50
C GLY A 392 16.73 -0.99 -7.17
N GLY A 393 16.75 -0.99 -8.50
CA GLY A 393 16.25 0.12 -9.33
C GLY A 393 17.25 1.25 -9.61
N GLY A 394 18.34 1.37 -8.85
CA GLY A 394 19.29 2.49 -9.03
C GLY A 394 18.93 3.74 -8.23
N ILE A 395 18.23 3.56 -7.11
CA ILE A 395 17.84 4.61 -6.18
C ILE A 395 19.06 5.39 -5.66
N ASN A 396 18.87 6.69 -5.39
CA ASN A 396 19.90 7.56 -4.82
C ASN A 396 19.58 7.88 -3.36
N PHE A 397 20.59 7.75 -2.51
CA PHE A 397 20.53 8.12 -1.10
C PHE A 397 21.51 9.26 -0.82
N ASP A 398 21.04 10.26 -0.08
CA ASP A 398 21.81 11.40 0.42
C ASP A 398 21.58 11.47 1.93
N LEU A 399 22.54 10.99 2.71
CA LEU A 399 22.36 10.86 4.16
C LEU A 399 22.52 12.21 4.88
N GLY A 400 23.31 13.12 4.31
CA GLY A 400 23.38 14.51 4.77
C GLY A 400 24.50 14.75 5.78
N SER A 401 24.17 15.21 6.99
CA SER A 401 25.17 15.52 8.01
C SER A 401 24.88 14.80 9.32
N GLY A 402 25.90 14.27 9.97
CA GLY A 402 25.79 13.51 11.21
C GLY A 402 26.54 12.19 11.15
N ASP A 403 26.43 11.37 12.19
CA ASP A 403 27.06 10.04 12.19
C ASP A 403 26.03 9.01 11.71
N ASP A 404 25.96 8.79 10.39
CA ASP A 404 24.89 8.02 9.77
C ASP A 404 25.16 6.52 9.70
N TYR A 405 24.07 5.75 9.60
CA TYR A 405 24.13 4.30 9.48
C TYR A 405 23.29 3.80 8.31
N PHE A 406 23.97 3.17 7.35
CA PHE A 406 23.35 2.56 6.19
C PHE A 406 23.51 1.04 6.21
N LYS A 407 22.41 0.30 6.13
CA LYS A 407 22.40 -1.16 6.03
C LYS A 407 21.56 -1.63 4.85
N GLY A 408 22.24 -2.22 3.88
CA GLY A 408 21.63 -2.80 2.69
C GLY A 408 22.63 -2.91 1.56
N PHE A 409 22.31 -3.70 0.55
CA PHE A 409 23.16 -3.83 -0.64
C PHE A 409 22.31 -4.05 -1.88
N GLY A 410 22.74 -3.50 -3.02
CA GLY A 410 22.03 -3.58 -4.29
C GLY A 410 22.45 -2.52 -5.27
N VAL A 411 21.65 -2.34 -6.33
CA VAL A 411 21.89 -1.30 -7.34
C VAL A 411 21.41 0.05 -6.78
N ALA A 412 22.35 0.85 -6.28
CA ALA A 412 22.10 2.17 -5.71
C ALA A 412 23.36 3.05 -5.70
N THR A 413 23.15 4.36 -5.51
CA THR A 413 24.18 5.33 -5.16
C THR A 413 23.90 5.85 -3.75
N VAL A 414 24.90 5.87 -2.87
CA VAL A 414 24.74 6.33 -1.48
C VAL A 414 25.83 7.33 -1.14
N ASP A 415 25.45 8.55 -0.79
CA ASP A 415 26.35 9.53 -0.22
C ASP A 415 26.15 9.58 1.30
N GLY A 416 27.20 9.23 2.06
CA GLY A 416 27.21 9.39 3.51
C GLY A 416 27.21 10.86 3.95
N GLY A 417 27.78 11.74 3.13
CA GLY A 417 27.81 13.17 3.44
C GLY A 417 28.88 13.57 4.48
N GLU A 418 28.51 14.42 5.43
CA GLU A 418 29.40 14.98 6.45
C GLU A 418 29.26 14.27 7.81
N GLY A 419 30.30 13.59 8.28
CA GLY A 419 30.34 13.08 9.65
C GLY A 419 31.18 11.82 9.77
N PHE A 420 30.80 10.92 10.68
CA PHE A 420 31.36 9.57 10.74
C PHE A 420 30.27 8.53 10.40
N ASP A 421 30.25 8.11 9.14
CA ASP A 421 29.22 7.26 8.58
C ASP A 421 29.66 5.80 8.48
N ILE A 422 28.68 4.92 8.67
CA ILE A 422 28.87 3.48 8.71
C ILE A 422 28.06 2.81 7.60
N LEU A 423 28.76 2.07 6.75
CA LEU A 423 28.16 1.14 5.79
C LEU A 423 28.20 -0.29 6.34
N ASP A 424 27.03 -0.83 6.71
CA ASP A 424 26.87 -2.20 7.20
C ASP A 424 26.54 -3.19 6.07
N LEU A 425 27.55 -4.01 5.76
CA LEU A 425 27.55 -5.09 4.78
C LEU A 425 27.68 -6.45 5.45
N ARG A 426 27.20 -6.63 6.69
CA ARG A 426 27.27 -7.90 7.43
C ARG A 426 26.56 -9.08 6.76
N ALA A 427 25.84 -8.85 5.65
CA ALA A 427 25.35 -9.91 4.78
C ALA A 427 26.47 -10.63 3.98
N PHE A 428 27.69 -10.06 3.97
CA PHE A 428 28.82 -10.54 3.19
C PHE A 428 30.06 -10.71 4.06
N ASN A 429 30.84 -11.76 3.80
CA ASN A 429 32.25 -11.77 4.17
C ASN A 429 33.00 -10.83 3.22
N ARG A 430 34.10 -10.21 3.67
CA ARG A 430 34.86 -9.26 2.84
C ARG A 430 35.32 -9.88 1.52
N SER A 431 35.65 -11.17 1.50
CA SER A 431 36.13 -11.90 0.31
C SER A 431 35.07 -12.14 -0.77
N GLU A 432 33.79 -11.95 -0.46
CA GLU A 432 32.68 -12.13 -1.41
C GLU A 432 32.45 -10.90 -2.29
N LEU A 433 33.12 -9.78 -1.98
CA LEU A 433 32.92 -8.48 -2.61
C LEU A 433 34.20 -8.00 -3.28
N LEU A 434 34.05 -7.56 -4.53
CA LEU A 434 35.07 -6.76 -5.19
C LEU A 434 34.89 -5.31 -4.74
N VAL A 435 35.97 -4.69 -4.27
CA VAL A 435 35.99 -3.28 -3.90
C VAL A 435 36.98 -2.57 -4.81
N SER A 436 36.54 -1.46 -5.40
CA SER A 436 37.33 -0.63 -6.30
C SER A 436 37.05 0.86 -6.08
N GLY A 437 37.83 1.74 -6.71
CA GLY A 437 37.68 3.20 -6.56
C GLY A 437 38.27 3.78 -5.27
N VAL A 438 38.73 2.94 -4.34
CA VAL A 438 39.37 3.40 -3.11
C VAL A 438 40.76 3.94 -3.40
N THR A 439 40.98 5.22 -3.08
CA THR A 439 42.25 5.91 -3.30
C THR A 439 42.67 6.67 -2.05
N SER A 440 43.92 6.48 -1.62
CA SER A 440 44.45 7.18 -0.45
C SER A 440 44.45 8.69 -0.68
N GLY A 441 43.93 9.44 0.29
CA GLY A 441 43.81 10.91 0.20
C GLY A 441 42.61 11.41 -0.61
N ASN A 442 41.72 10.54 -1.09
CA ASN A 442 40.45 10.97 -1.68
C ASN A 442 39.52 11.54 -0.62
N THR A 443 39.24 12.83 -0.70
CA THR A 443 38.38 13.54 0.25
C THR A 443 36.91 13.14 0.14
N LEU A 444 36.46 12.67 -1.04
CA LEU A 444 35.08 12.19 -1.26
C LEU A 444 34.84 10.77 -0.72
N LYS A 445 35.92 10.06 -0.35
CA LYS A 445 35.85 8.67 0.15
C LYS A 445 35.05 7.74 -0.76
N SER A 446 35.24 7.87 -2.07
CA SER A 446 34.50 7.10 -3.06
C SER A 446 34.89 5.62 -3.05
N ALA A 447 33.91 4.72 -3.14
CA ALA A 447 34.11 3.29 -3.32
C ALA A 447 33.02 2.69 -4.23
N ASN A 448 33.39 1.68 -5.00
CA ASN A 448 32.46 0.85 -5.76
C ASN A 448 32.55 -0.58 -5.25
N ILE A 449 31.44 -1.11 -4.76
CA ILE A 449 31.36 -2.43 -4.14
C ILE A 449 30.51 -3.32 -5.04
N THR A 450 31.10 -4.37 -5.58
CA THR A 450 30.47 -5.27 -6.54
C THR A 450 30.37 -6.69 -5.98
N PHE A 451 29.17 -7.25 -6.02
CA PHE A 451 28.90 -8.66 -5.76
C PHE A 451 28.60 -9.37 -7.08
N ASN A 452 29.31 -10.45 -7.38
CA ASN A 452 29.02 -11.26 -8.56
C ASN A 452 27.95 -12.31 -8.24
N ASN A 453 26.70 -12.01 -8.58
CA ASN A 453 25.60 -12.93 -8.41
C ASN A 453 25.42 -13.78 -9.67
N ASN A 454 26.02 -14.97 -9.71
CA ASN A 454 25.89 -15.91 -10.83
C ASN A 454 26.19 -15.29 -12.21
N GLN A 455 27.31 -14.59 -12.34
CA GLN A 455 27.74 -13.87 -13.55
C GLN A 455 26.99 -12.56 -13.83
N ASN A 456 26.04 -12.17 -12.98
CA ASN A 456 25.42 -10.85 -13.03
C ASN A 456 26.01 -9.95 -11.93
N PRO A 457 26.92 -9.03 -12.25
CA PRO A 457 27.51 -8.13 -11.27
C PRO A 457 26.46 -7.11 -10.78
N ILE A 458 26.28 -7.05 -9.46
CA ILE A 458 25.44 -6.05 -8.78
C ILE A 458 26.38 -5.11 -8.04
N SER A 459 26.23 -3.81 -8.26
CA SER A 459 27.15 -2.81 -7.71
C SER A 459 26.43 -1.73 -6.91
N LEU A 460 27.03 -1.41 -5.76
CA LEU A 460 26.70 -0.28 -4.91
C LEU A 460 27.83 0.76 -5.04
N SER A 461 27.48 1.99 -5.42
CA SER A 461 28.41 3.12 -5.47
C SER A 461 28.25 3.96 -4.22
N THR A 462 29.34 4.28 -3.54
CA THR A 462 29.30 5.04 -2.28
C THR A 462 30.30 6.18 -2.22
N THR A 463 29.96 7.23 -1.49
CA THR A 463 30.83 8.33 -1.03
C THR A 463 30.56 8.63 0.44
N GLY A 464 31.41 9.43 1.10
CA GLY A 464 31.19 9.86 2.49
C GLY A 464 31.65 8.86 3.56
N PHE A 465 31.48 7.55 3.38
CA PHE A 465 31.70 6.57 4.46
C PHE A 465 33.12 6.43 5.02
N GLU A 466 33.24 6.47 6.35
CA GLU A 466 34.46 6.24 7.12
C GLU A 466 34.65 4.76 7.46
N GLN A 467 33.57 4.02 7.72
CA GLN A 467 33.63 2.65 8.21
C GLN A 467 32.76 1.69 7.40
N PHE A 468 33.34 0.53 7.12
CA PHE A 468 32.72 -0.57 6.41
C PHE A 468 32.71 -1.78 7.34
N ILE A 469 31.53 -2.36 7.57
CA ILE A 469 31.37 -3.51 8.45
C ILE A 469 30.94 -4.73 7.62
N PHE A 470 31.72 -5.79 7.69
CA PHE A 470 31.44 -7.08 7.04
C PHE A 470 31.10 -8.13 8.10
N ALA A 471 30.68 -9.31 7.68
CA ALA A 471 30.33 -10.41 8.57
C ALA A 471 31.54 -10.89 9.41
N ASP A 472 32.73 -10.85 8.81
CA ASP A 472 33.97 -11.39 9.36
C ASP A 472 34.97 -10.32 9.83
N SER A 473 34.71 -9.04 9.56
CA SER A 473 35.70 -7.97 9.71
C SER A 473 35.10 -6.57 9.67
N SER A 474 35.89 -5.55 10.03
CA SER A 474 35.55 -4.14 9.82
C SER A 474 36.80 -3.37 9.39
N PHE A 475 36.61 -2.42 8.48
CA PHE A 475 37.68 -1.59 7.92
C PHE A 475 37.27 -0.13 7.96
N TYR A 476 38.26 0.74 8.13
CA TYR A 476 38.10 2.15 7.83
C TYR A 476 38.37 2.38 6.34
N TYR A 477 37.83 3.45 5.74
CA TYR A 477 38.10 3.78 4.34
C TYR A 477 39.60 3.80 4.01
N SER A 478 40.41 4.37 4.91
CA SER A 478 41.87 4.47 4.74
C SER A 478 42.59 3.12 4.69
N THR A 479 41.97 2.05 5.17
CA THR A 479 42.50 0.68 5.18
C THR A 479 41.68 -0.27 4.30
N LEU A 480 40.64 0.22 3.63
CA LEU A 480 39.83 -0.56 2.70
C LEU A 480 40.62 -0.79 1.42
N THR A 481 41.43 -1.85 1.37
CA THR A 481 42.22 -2.16 0.18
C THR A 481 41.36 -2.78 -0.92
N ASN A 482 41.78 -2.61 -2.18
CA ASN A 482 41.24 -3.36 -3.29
C ASN A 482 41.51 -4.86 -3.05
N GLY A 483 40.47 -5.69 -3.11
CA GLY A 483 40.67 -7.12 -3.25
C GLY A 483 41.17 -7.36 -4.67
N VAL A 484 42.36 -7.94 -4.81
CA VAL A 484 42.93 -8.34 -6.12
C VAL A 484 42.18 -9.55 -6.65
#